data_AF-A0A1D2I733-F1
#
_entry.id   AF-A0A1D2I733-F1
#
_cell.length_a   1.000
_cell.length_b   1.000
_cell.length_c   1.000
_cell.angle_alpha   90.00
_cell.angle_beta   90.00
_cell.angle_gamma   90.00
#
_symmetry.space_group_name_H-M   'P 1'
#
loop_
_entity.id
_entity.type
_entity.pdbx_description
1 polymer ?
#
loop_
_entity_poly.entity_id
_entity_poly.type
_entity_poly.pdbx_seq_one_letter_code
_entity_poly.pdbx_strand_id
1 'polypeptide(L)'
;MHTLLSVWPLAAGVVAVLGAGLISDRALYNRQLRRLAAAQQHLVHPADLTADAQELLARAQLAMTAVLDSKVHREKWLDTQRNEAVFPRQEWAIAHDLRSYSRVARKGQRPPHTADNATLAELLTSRGRVLATSLHGIERRVEALEAYASQVAEADARYAEVREIERLAAGSDELLDLLARTATDDLAVTEIDVLTDEAAAVASTFTKALESAKQAAAAALPLQGAA
;
A
#
# COMPACT_ATOMS: atom_id res chain seq x y z
N MET A 1 0.12 61.94 -63.80
CA MET A 1 1.14 61.81 -62.72
C MET A 1 0.50 62.01 -61.33
N HIS A 2 -0.51 61.23 -60.94
CA HIS A 2 -1.10 61.34 -59.58
C HIS A 2 -1.41 59.99 -58.90
N THR A 3 -1.20 58.85 -59.58
CA THR A 3 -1.53 57.52 -59.05
C THR A 3 -0.39 56.86 -58.27
N LEU A 4 0.86 57.28 -58.46
CA LEU A 4 2.03 56.68 -57.79
C LEU A 4 2.25 57.19 -56.35
N LEU A 5 1.76 58.38 -55.99
CA LEU A 5 1.92 58.94 -54.65
C LEU A 5 0.93 58.35 -53.62
N SER A 6 -0.16 57.72 -54.08
CA SER A 6 -1.24 57.24 -53.22
C SER A 6 -1.05 55.81 -52.69
N VAL A 7 -0.09 55.05 -53.22
CA VAL A 7 0.13 53.63 -52.86
C VAL A 7 1.12 53.46 -51.70
N TRP A 8 1.98 54.46 -51.46
CA TRP A 8 2.95 54.44 -50.37
C TRP A 8 2.38 54.24 -48.96
N PRO A 9 1.26 54.89 -48.55
CA PRO A 9 0.70 54.67 -47.21
C PRO A 9 0.13 53.25 -47.05
N LEU A 10 -0.37 52.63 -48.12
CA LEU A 10 -0.86 51.24 -48.08
C LEU A 10 0.30 50.24 -47.95
N ALA A 11 1.38 50.44 -48.70
CA ALA A 11 2.57 49.60 -48.59
C ALA A 11 3.22 49.70 -47.20
N ALA A 12 3.33 50.92 -46.65
CA ALA A 12 3.84 51.13 -45.29
C ALA A 12 2.94 50.50 -44.22
N GLY A 13 1.62 50.58 -44.39
CA GLY A 13 0.65 49.92 -43.51
C GLY A 13 0.79 48.40 -43.51
N VAL A 14 0.96 47.78 -44.68
CA VAL A 14 1.15 46.32 -44.81
C VAL A 14 2.45 45.86 -44.14
N VAL A 15 3.56 46.58 -44.33
CA VAL A 15 4.84 46.26 -43.67
C VAL A 15 4.74 46.40 -42.15
N ALA A 16 4.06 47.44 -41.66
CA ALA A 16 3.85 47.65 -40.22
C ALA A 16 2.99 46.53 -39.61
N VAL A 17 1.94 46.08 -40.29
CA VAL A 17 1.07 44.98 -39.83
C VAL A 17 1.82 43.65 -39.82
N LEU A 18 2.59 43.34 -40.87
CA LEU A 18 3.40 42.11 -40.93
C LEU A 18 4.52 42.11 -39.86
N GLY A 19 5.18 43.25 -39.67
CA GLY A 19 6.17 43.43 -38.61
C GLY A 19 5.58 43.27 -37.21
N ALA A 20 4.41 43.88 -36.96
CA ALA A 20 3.69 43.75 -35.69
C ALA A 20 3.21 42.31 -35.45
N GLY A 21 2.79 41.59 -36.49
CA GLY A 21 2.44 40.17 -36.42
C GLY A 21 3.61 39.29 -36.02
N LEU A 22 4.78 39.46 -36.67
CA LEU A 22 5.99 38.70 -36.34
C LEU A 22 6.54 39.02 -34.95
N ILE A 23 6.49 40.29 -34.52
CA ILE A 23 6.91 40.70 -33.17
C ILE A 23 5.96 40.14 -32.10
N SER A 24 4.65 40.16 -32.38
CA SER A 24 3.63 39.62 -31.47
C SER A 24 3.73 38.10 -31.35
N ASP A 25 3.94 37.39 -32.46
CA ASP A 25 4.12 35.94 -32.47
C ASP A 25 5.39 35.52 -31.70
N ARG A 26 6.50 36.25 -31.89
CA ARG A 26 7.73 36.05 -31.11
C ARG A 26 7.55 36.35 -29.63
N ALA A 27 6.74 37.36 -29.28
CA ALA A 27 6.42 37.71 -27.90
C ALA A 27 5.51 36.66 -27.24
N LEU A 28 4.53 36.11 -27.97
CA LEU A 28 3.66 35.03 -27.52
C LEU A 28 4.44 33.72 -27.35
N TYR A 29 5.27 33.35 -28.32
CA TYR A 29 6.17 32.20 -28.25
C TYR A 29 7.13 32.32 -27.05
N ASN A 30 7.74 33.49 -26.84
CA ASN A 30 8.58 33.74 -25.65
C ASN A 30 7.79 33.64 -24.33
N ARG A 31 6.52 34.07 -24.29
CA ARG A 31 5.67 33.92 -23.10
C ARG A 31 5.34 32.45 -22.83
N GLN A 32 5.03 31.68 -23.87
CA GLN A 32 4.79 30.23 -23.76
C GLN A 32 6.05 29.50 -23.31
N LEU A 33 7.21 29.78 -23.91
CA LEU A 33 8.49 29.22 -23.46
C LEU A 33 8.83 29.60 -22.03
N ARG A 34 8.55 30.85 -21.59
CA ARG A 34 8.75 31.24 -20.19
C ARG A 34 7.80 30.51 -19.25
N ARG A 35 6.55 30.25 -19.65
CA ARG A 35 5.60 29.44 -18.88
C ARG A 35 6.03 27.99 -18.80
N LEU A 36 6.53 27.41 -19.89
CA LEU A 36 7.10 26.06 -19.92
C LEU A 36 8.38 25.97 -19.09
N ALA A 37 9.25 26.97 -19.15
CA ALA A 37 10.46 27.05 -18.31
C ALA A 37 10.09 27.22 -16.82
N ALA A 38 9.09 28.03 -16.50
CA ALA A 38 8.58 28.18 -15.14
C ALA A 38 7.91 26.88 -14.64
N ALA A 39 7.19 26.16 -15.50
CA ALA A 39 6.64 24.85 -15.17
C ALA A 39 7.75 23.80 -14.99
N GLN A 40 8.78 23.81 -15.85
CA GLN A 40 9.96 22.95 -15.73
C GLN A 40 10.74 23.18 -14.43
N GLN A 41 10.71 24.37 -13.83
CA GLN A 41 11.32 24.60 -12.52
C GLN A 41 10.67 23.76 -11.41
N HIS A 42 9.41 23.37 -11.60
CA HIS A 42 8.60 22.56 -10.71
C HIS A 42 8.53 21.08 -11.12
N LEU A 43 9.37 20.66 -12.08
CA LEU A 43 9.49 19.27 -12.51
C LEU A 43 10.96 18.84 -12.39
N VAL A 44 11.18 17.58 -11.99
CA VAL A 44 12.50 16.96 -12.01
C VAL A 44 12.41 15.80 -12.99
N HIS A 45 13.07 15.93 -14.13
CA HIS A 45 13.11 14.84 -15.11
C HIS A 45 14.26 13.88 -14.77
N PRO A 46 14.16 12.56 -14.98
CA PRO A 46 15.26 11.62 -14.74
C PRO A 46 16.56 12.02 -15.47
N ALA A 47 16.45 12.57 -16.68
CA ALA A 47 17.59 13.10 -17.44
C ALA A 47 18.30 14.30 -16.78
N ASP A 48 17.63 15.00 -15.85
CA ASP A 48 18.24 16.07 -15.07
C ASP A 48 19.11 15.52 -13.94
N LEU A 49 19.07 14.22 -13.65
CA LEU A 49 19.78 13.58 -12.57
C LEU A 49 20.98 12.78 -13.10
N THR A 50 22.08 12.80 -12.36
CA THR A 50 23.21 11.88 -12.52
C THR A 50 22.80 10.48 -12.07
N ALA A 51 23.53 9.43 -12.47
CA ALA A 51 23.12 8.04 -12.19
C ALA A 51 22.99 7.74 -10.68
N ASP A 52 23.95 8.20 -9.89
CA ASP A 52 23.94 8.15 -8.42
C ASP A 52 22.69 8.85 -7.82
N ALA A 53 22.34 10.01 -8.37
CA ALA A 53 21.17 10.77 -7.93
C ALA A 53 19.85 10.09 -8.33
N GLN A 54 19.79 9.43 -9.49
CA GLN A 54 18.61 8.66 -9.89
C GLN A 54 18.38 7.47 -8.95
N GLU A 55 19.45 6.76 -8.59
CA GLU A 55 19.39 5.64 -7.66
C GLU A 55 18.88 6.06 -6.26
N LEU A 56 19.43 7.15 -5.71
CA LEU A 56 18.98 7.68 -4.42
C LEU A 56 17.51 8.13 -4.43
N LEU A 57 17.05 8.76 -5.52
CA LEU A 57 15.64 9.14 -5.64
C LEU A 57 14.73 7.90 -5.69
N ALA A 58 15.11 6.89 -6.47
CA ALA A 58 14.35 5.64 -6.57
C ALA A 58 14.25 4.93 -5.21
N ARG A 59 15.35 4.87 -4.46
CA ARG A 59 15.37 4.33 -3.08
C ARG A 59 14.40 5.07 -2.15
N ALA A 60 14.40 6.40 -2.19
CA ALA A 60 13.48 7.21 -1.40
C ALA A 60 12.01 6.94 -1.75
N GLN A 61 11.70 6.88 -3.04
CA GLN A 61 10.35 6.59 -3.54
C GLN A 61 9.87 5.20 -3.14
N LEU A 62 10.74 4.19 -3.23
CA LEU A 62 10.45 2.83 -2.79
C LEU A 62 10.16 2.78 -1.29
N ALA A 63 10.97 3.44 -0.46
CA ALA A 63 10.76 3.49 0.98
C ALA A 63 9.43 4.16 1.35
N MET A 64 9.10 5.30 0.73
CA MET A 64 7.82 5.98 0.96
C MET A 64 6.63 5.13 0.51
N THR A 65 6.73 4.50 -0.66
CA THR A 65 5.68 3.62 -1.20
C THR A 65 5.45 2.42 -0.28
N ALA A 66 6.53 1.78 0.20
CA ALA A 66 6.43 0.65 1.13
C ALA A 66 5.69 1.03 2.43
N VAL A 67 5.89 2.24 2.95
CA VAL A 67 5.14 2.73 4.11
C VAL A 67 3.66 2.95 3.78
N LEU A 68 3.36 3.63 2.66
CA LEU A 68 1.98 3.93 2.28
C LEU A 68 1.16 2.66 1.97
N ASP A 69 1.79 1.64 1.40
CA ASP A 69 1.17 0.36 1.04
C ASP A 69 1.06 -0.61 2.24
N SER A 70 1.72 -0.32 3.36
CA SER A 70 1.70 -1.18 4.55
C SER A 70 0.30 -1.36 5.13
N LYS A 71 0.04 -2.53 5.72
CA LYS A 71 -1.26 -2.84 6.34
C LYS A 71 -1.51 -1.94 7.55
N VAL A 72 -0.50 -1.70 8.38
CA VAL A 72 -0.60 -0.82 9.55
C VAL A 72 -0.91 0.63 9.17
N HIS A 73 -0.43 1.11 8.01
CA HIS A 73 -0.82 2.39 7.47
C HIS A 73 -2.29 2.36 7.02
N ARG A 74 -2.69 1.39 6.20
CA ARG A 74 -4.07 1.28 5.68
C ARG A 74 -5.12 1.12 6.78
N GLU A 75 -4.79 0.38 7.83
CA GLU A 75 -5.66 0.13 9.00
C GLU A 75 -5.56 1.25 10.06
N LYS A 76 -4.89 2.37 9.74
CA LYS A 76 -4.80 3.59 10.56
C LYS A 76 -4.15 3.41 11.93
N TRP A 77 -3.26 2.43 12.06
CA TRP A 77 -2.39 2.29 13.24
C TRP A 77 -1.26 3.31 13.26
N LEU A 78 -0.98 3.92 12.10
CA LEU A 78 -0.07 5.06 11.95
C LEU A 78 -0.86 6.34 11.69
N ASP A 79 -0.22 7.50 11.90
CA ASP A 79 -0.76 8.80 11.51
C ASP A 79 -0.73 8.95 9.97
N THR A 80 -1.77 8.41 9.32
CA THR A 80 -1.88 8.37 7.86
C THR A 80 -1.92 9.76 7.25
N GLN A 81 -2.67 10.69 7.86
CA GLN A 81 -2.75 12.07 7.38
C GLN A 81 -1.40 12.76 7.39
N ARG A 82 -0.60 12.55 8.45
CA ARG A 82 0.74 13.10 8.52
C ARG A 82 1.65 12.50 7.45
N ASN A 83 1.61 11.19 7.23
CA ASN A 83 2.44 10.54 6.22
C ASN A 83 2.06 11.00 4.80
N GLU A 84 0.78 10.98 4.46
CA GLU A 84 0.26 11.46 3.17
C GLU A 84 0.57 12.94 2.91
N ALA A 85 0.56 13.78 3.96
CA ALA A 85 0.89 15.20 3.81
C ALA A 85 2.41 15.48 3.77
N VAL A 86 3.24 14.67 4.42
CA VAL A 86 4.69 14.90 4.55
C VAL A 86 5.46 14.29 3.38
N PHE A 87 5.09 13.10 2.92
CA PHE A 87 5.86 12.37 1.91
C PHE A 87 5.99 13.12 0.57
N PRO A 88 4.93 13.69 -0.03
CA PRO A 88 5.09 14.45 -1.27
C PRO A 88 6.04 15.65 -1.13
N ARG A 89 6.04 16.29 0.05
CA ARG A 89 6.96 17.39 0.35
C ARG A 89 8.41 16.91 0.48
N GLN A 90 8.62 15.75 1.11
CA GLN A 90 9.95 15.16 1.24
C GLN A 90 10.50 14.66 -0.10
N GLU A 91 9.66 13.98 -0.88
CA GLU A 91 10.02 13.50 -2.22
C GLU A 91 10.43 14.68 -3.11
N TRP A 92 9.62 15.75 -3.13
CA TRP A 92 9.96 16.96 -3.88
C TRP A 92 11.27 17.60 -3.42
N ALA A 93 11.48 17.73 -2.10
CA ALA A 93 12.71 18.30 -1.56
C ALA A 93 13.94 17.47 -1.95
N ILE A 94 13.87 16.14 -1.82
CA ILE A 94 14.95 15.23 -2.23
C ILE A 94 15.22 15.35 -3.73
N ALA A 95 14.18 15.28 -4.57
CA ALA A 95 14.32 15.39 -6.03
C ALA A 95 14.92 16.75 -6.44
N HIS A 96 14.51 17.84 -5.78
CA HIS A 96 15.02 19.18 -6.03
C HIS A 96 16.50 19.32 -5.65
N ASP A 97 16.89 18.79 -4.49
CA ASP A 97 18.27 18.81 -3.99
C ASP A 97 19.18 17.98 -4.91
N LEU A 98 18.72 16.79 -5.30
CA LEU A 98 19.40 15.91 -6.25
C LEU A 98 19.57 16.56 -7.63
N ARG A 99 18.53 17.23 -8.16
CA ARG A 99 18.64 18.01 -9.41
C ARG A 99 19.69 19.11 -9.29
N SER A 100 19.73 19.80 -8.16
CA SER A 100 20.71 20.85 -7.89
C SER A 100 22.13 20.29 -7.83
N TYR A 101 22.32 19.17 -7.13
CA TYR A 101 23.58 18.43 -7.08
C TYR A 101 24.02 18.00 -8.48
N SER A 102 23.18 17.29 -9.24
CA SER A 102 23.50 16.78 -10.58
C SER A 102 23.86 17.90 -11.57
N ARG A 103 23.17 19.05 -11.48
CA ARG A 103 23.50 20.24 -12.28
C ARG A 103 24.90 20.78 -11.97
N VAL A 104 25.31 20.82 -10.70
CA VAL A 104 26.64 21.29 -10.29
C VAL A 104 27.73 20.26 -10.62
N ALA A 105 27.42 18.97 -10.46
CA ALA A 105 28.31 17.85 -10.80
C ALA A 105 28.62 17.82 -12.30
N ARG A 106 27.61 17.90 -13.18
CA ARG A 106 27.82 17.94 -14.64
C ARG A 106 28.68 19.12 -15.10
N LYS A 107 28.52 20.30 -14.48
CA LYS A 107 29.37 21.47 -14.78
C LYS A 107 30.85 21.23 -14.42
N GLY A 108 31.13 20.38 -13.43
CA GLY A 108 32.50 20.04 -13.01
C GLY A 108 33.19 19.00 -13.90
N GLN A 109 32.43 18.25 -14.72
CA GLN A 109 32.98 17.25 -15.64
C GLN A 109 33.54 17.85 -16.93
N ARG A 110 33.31 19.14 -17.20
CA ARG A 110 33.88 19.81 -18.37
C ARG A 110 35.37 20.06 -18.10
N PRO A 111 36.29 19.46 -18.88
CA PRO A 111 37.71 19.57 -18.61
C PRO A 111 38.13 21.05 -18.68
N PRO A 112 38.87 21.55 -17.67
CA PRO A 112 39.41 22.90 -17.76
C PRO A 112 40.36 22.98 -18.95
N HIS A 113 40.26 24.05 -19.75
CA HIS A 113 41.13 24.29 -20.91
C HIS A 113 42.58 24.67 -20.53
N THR A 114 43.00 24.44 -19.29
CA THR A 114 44.30 24.88 -18.78
C THR A 114 45.01 23.70 -18.13
N ALA A 115 46.04 23.20 -18.83
CA ALA A 115 46.96 22.21 -18.32
C ALA A 115 47.83 22.83 -17.21
N ASP A 116 47.95 22.12 -16.09
CA ASP A 116 48.90 22.34 -14.99
C ASP A 116 48.85 23.66 -14.22
N ASN A 117 47.77 23.86 -13.46
CA ASN A 117 47.76 24.82 -12.35
C ASN A 117 47.39 24.10 -11.03
N ALA A 118 48.35 24.03 -10.10
CA ALA A 118 48.16 23.41 -8.78
C ALA A 118 47.03 24.07 -7.96
N THR A 119 46.87 25.39 -8.07
CA THR A 119 45.75 26.12 -7.44
C THR A 119 44.41 25.72 -8.05
N LEU A 120 44.35 25.44 -9.36
CA LEU A 120 43.13 24.95 -10.00
C LEU A 120 42.77 23.53 -9.52
N ALA A 121 43.77 22.65 -9.35
CA ALA A 121 43.57 21.31 -8.82
C ALA A 121 43.01 21.35 -7.38
N GLU A 122 43.54 22.22 -6.51
CA GLU A 122 43.04 22.40 -5.14
C GLU A 122 41.58 22.89 -5.12
N LEU A 123 41.22 23.84 -5.99
CA LEU A 123 39.85 24.32 -6.13
C LEU A 123 38.89 23.22 -6.61
N LEU A 124 39.32 22.36 -7.54
CA LEU A 124 38.52 21.22 -8.00
C LEU A 124 38.32 20.19 -6.89
N THR A 125 39.35 19.89 -6.10
CA THR A 125 39.23 19.00 -4.93
C THR A 125 38.31 19.58 -3.86
N SER A 126 38.40 20.90 -3.58
CA SER A 126 37.48 21.59 -2.66
C SER A 126 36.03 21.50 -3.15
N ARG A 127 35.79 21.74 -4.44
CA ARG A 127 34.47 21.58 -5.07
C ARG A 127 33.94 20.15 -4.95
N GLY A 128 34.81 19.16 -5.19
CA GLY A 128 34.46 17.74 -5.05
C GLY A 128 34.02 17.39 -3.63
N ARG A 129 34.73 17.89 -2.60
CA ARG A 129 34.33 17.72 -1.20
C ARG A 129 32.96 18.31 -0.89
N VAL A 130 32.68 19.54 -1.35
CA VAL A 130 31.37 20.18 -1.14
C VAL A 130 30.25 19.36 -1.78
N LEU A 131 30.47 18.86 -3.01
CA LEU A 131 29.51 17.99 -3.69
C LEU A 131 29.28 16.68 -2.93
N ALA A 132 30.34 16.04 -2.46
CA ALA A 132 30.24 14.81 -1.67
C ALA A 132 29.49 15.03 -0.36
N THR A 133 29.77 16.12 0.37
CA THR A 133 29.03 16.48 1.58
C THR A 133 27.55 16.72 1.31
N SER A 134 27.22 17.40 0.19
CA SER A 134 25.84 17.63 -0.21
C SER A 134 25.12 16.31 -0.50
N LEU A 135 25.75 15.40 -1.24
CA LEU A 135 25.16 14.11 -1.57
C LEU A 135 24.96 13.25 -0.32
N HIS A 136 25.96 13.21 0.57
CA HIS A 136 25.88 12.47 1.83
C HIS A 136 24.74 12.96 2.73
N GLY A 137 24.47 14.27 2.76
CA GLY A 137 23.32 14.81 3.50
C GLY A 137 21.97 14.34 2.94
N ILE A 138 21.87 14.18 1.63
CA ILE A 138 20.66 13.63 0.97
C ILE A 138 20.55 12.14 1.26
N GLU A 139 21.65 11.39 1.12
CA GLU A 139 21.73 9.96 1.43
C GLU A 139 21.27 9.66 2.86
N ARG A 140 21.75 10.41 3.85
CA ARG A 140 21.30 10.30 5.25
C ARG A 140 19.79 10.49 5.44
N ARG A 141 19.15 11.33 4.63
CA ARG A 141 17.69 11.51 4.64
C ARG A 141 16.98 10.30 4.03
N VAL A 142 17.53 9.74 2.95
CA VAL A 142 17.01 8.52 2.31
C VAL A 142 17.14 7.33 3.27
N GLU A 143 18.30 7.15 3.91
CA GLU A 143 18.51 6.10 4.92
C GLU A 143 17.52 6.19 6.09
N ALA A 144 17.18 7.41 6.53
CA ALA A 144 16.17 7.61 7.56
C ALA A 144 14.76 7.18 7.10
N LEU A 145 14.42 7.41 5.83
CA LEU A 145 13.16 6.93 5.24
C LEU A 145 13.14 5.41 5.12
N GLU A 146 14.25 4.80 4.70
CA GLU A 146 14.40 3.35 4.62
C GLU A 146 14.31 2.68 6.00
N ALA A 147 14.95 3.28 7.01
CA ALA A 147 14.85 2.82 8.39
C ALA A 147 13.40 2.90 8.90
N TYR A 148 12.69 3.98 8.57
CA TYR A 148 11.26 4.10 8.90
C TYR A 148 10.42 3.03 8.18
N ALA A 149 10.65 2.79 6.88
CA ALA A 149 9.98 1.75 6.12
C ALA A 149 10.23 0.34 6.71
N SER A 150 11.46 0.07 7.17
CA SER A 150 11.82 -1.18 7.83
C SER A 150 11.05 -1.37 9.16
N GLN A 151 10.94 -0.32 9.98
CA GLN A 151 10.16 -0.36 11.22
C GLN A 151 8.66 -0.58 10.95
N VAL A 152 8.12 0.03 9.90
CA VAL A 152 6.74 -0.18 9.47
C VAL A 152 6.52 -1.61 8.99
N ALA A 153 7.49 -2.19 8.26
CA ALA A 153 7.42 -3.60 7.85
C ALA A 153 7.45 -4.57 9.05
N GLU A 154 8.24 -4.28 10.09
CA GLU A 154 8.22 -5.07 11.33
C GLU A 154 6.85 -4.96 12.02
N ALA A 155 6.27 -3.75 12.08
CA ALA A 155 4.93 -3.55 12.63
C ALA A 155 3.86 -4.32 11.83
N ASP A 156 3.97 -4.37 10.50
CA ASP A 156 3.10 -5.16 9.62
C ASP A 156 3.19 -6.66 9.92
N ALA A 157 4.39 -7.18 10.16
CA ALA A 157 4.59 -8.58 10.53
C ALA A 157 3.90 -8.90 11.87
N ARG A 158 4.08 -8.04 12.88
CA ARG A 158 3.42 -8.22 14.19
C ARG A 158 1.91 -8.07 14.10
N TYR A 159 1.42 -7.14 13.27
CA TYR A 159 -0.01 -7.02 13.02
C TYR A 159 -0.57 -8.30 12.37
N ALA A 160 0.15 -8.91 11.42
CA ALA A 160 -0.26 -10.17 10.83
C ALA A 160 -0.30 -11.33 11.83
N GLU A 161 0.69 -11.42 12.73
CA GLU A 161 0.71 -12.41 13.82
C GLU A 161 -0.49 -12.26 14.75
N VAL A 162 -0.81 -11.02 15.18
CA VAL A 162 -1.98 -10.75 16.02
C VAL A 162 -3.28 -11.15 15.32
N ARG A 163 -3.42 -10.83 14.03
CA ARG A 163 -4.61 -11.22 13.26
C ARG A 163 -4.78 -12.73 13.11
N GLU A 164 -3.68 -13.47 12.99
CA GLU A 164 -3.74 -14.92 12.92
C GLU A 164 -4.14 -15.54 14.28
N ILE A 165 -3.64 -14.98 15.39
CA ILE A 165 -4.07 -15.39 16.74
C ILE A 165 -5.55 -15.12 16.95
N GLU A 166 -6.05 -13.94 16.58
CA GLU A 166 -7.48 -13.61 16.65
C GLU A 166 -8.33 -14.58 15.84
N ARG A 167 -7.88 -14.94 14.63
CA ARG A 167 -8.58 -15.91 13.78
C ARG A 167 -8.64 -17.31 14.39
N LEU A 168 -7.54 -17.76 15.00
CA LEU A 168 -7.47 -19.07 15.68
C LEU A 168 -8.31 -19.09 16.97
N ALA A 169 -8.32 -18.00 17.73
CA ALA A 169 -9.18 -17.86 18.91
C ALA A 169 -10.66 -17.91 18.53
N ALA A 170 -11.08 -17.18 17.49
CA ALA A 170 -12.46 -17.22 17.02
C ALA A 170 -12.91 -18.64 16.60
N GLY A 171 -12.05 -19.40 15.91
CA GLY A 171 -12.33 -20.79 15.56
C GLY A 171 -12.35 -21.75 16.76
N SER A 172 -11.68 -21.39 17.86
CA SER A 172 -11.67 -22.18 19.10
C SER A 172 -13.00 -22.06 19.85
N ASP A 173 -13.65 -20.89 19.82
CA ASP A 173 -14.99 -20.70 20.39
C ASP A 173 -16.04 -21.55 19.66
N GLU A 174 -15.96 -21.65 18.33
CA GLU A 174 -16.81 -22.55 17.54
C GLU A 174 -16.58 -24.03 17.89
N LEU A 175 -15.33 -24.42 18.17
CA LEU A 175 -14.98 -25.77 18.59
C LEU A 175 -15.52 -26.09 20.00
N LEU A 176 -15.46 -25.12 20.92
CA LEU A 176 -15.99 -25.23 22.27
C LEU A 176 -17.52 -25.34 22.26
N ASP A 177 -18.21 -24.56 21.42
CA ASP A 177 -19.66 -24.66 21.24
C ASP A 177 -20.07 -26.02 20.64
N LEU A 178 -19.31 -26.53 19.66
CA LEU A 178 -19.53 -27.86 19.12
C LEU A 178 -19.35 -28.95 20.19
N LEU A 179 -18.29 -28.87 21.00
CA LEU A 179 -18.05 -29.81 22.10
C LEU A 179 -19.17 -29.77 23.15
N ALA A 180 -19.68 -28.58 23.48
CA ALA A 180 -20.79 -28.42 24.43
C ALA A 180 -22.09 -29.06 23.91
N ARG A 181 -22.38 -28.92 22.61
CA ARG A 181 -23.54 -29.57 21.97
C ARG A 181 -23.41 -31.09 21.97
N THR A 182 -22.26 -31.63 21.57
CA THR A 182 -22.03 -33.09 21.60
C THR A 182 -22.14 -33.67 23.00
N ALA A 183 -21.60 -32.99 24.03
CA ALA A 183 -21.75 -33.43 25.41
C ALA A 183 -23.21 -33.43 25.89
N THR A 184 -24.03 -32.51 25.39
CA THR A 184 -25.47 -32.47 25.65
C THR A 184 -26.18 -33.63 24.95
N ASP A 185 -25.79 -33.95 23.72
CA ASP A 185 -26.34 -35.08 22.97
C ASP A 185 -26.00 -36.42 23.62
N ASP A 186 -24.77 -36.59 24.13
CA ASP A 186 -24.36 -37.80 24.88
C ASP A 186 -25.19 -37.99 26.17
N LEU A 187 -25.49 -36.90 26.88
CA LEU A 187 -26.40 -36.92 28.04
C LEU A 187 -27.83 -37.31 27.64
N ALA A 188 -28.34 -36.80 26.52
CA ALA A 188 -29.65 -37.15 26.01
C ALA A 188 -29.76 -38.62 25.57
N VAL A 189 -28.70 -39.19 24.98
CA VAL A 189 -28.64 -40.63 24.66
C VAL A 189 -28.69 -41.46 25.94
N THR A 190 -27.99 -41.04 27.00
CA THR A 190 -28.02 -41.73 28.30
C THR A 190 -29.44 -41.72 28.91
N GLU A 191 -30.18 -40.61 28.79
CA GLU A 191 -31.59 -40.55 29.24
C GLU A 191 -32.51 -41.46 28.40
N ILE A 192 -32.28 -41.55 27.08
CA ILE A 192 -33.04 -42.44 26.20
C ILE A 192 -32.77 -43.92 26.52
N ASP A 193 -31.54 -44.29 26.85
CA ASP A 193 -31.20 -45.65 27.26
C ASP A 193 -31.93 -46.02 28.56
N VAL A 194 -31.99 -45.11 29.55
CA VAL A 194 -32.76 -45.31 30.78
C VAL A 194 -34.26 -45.48 30.49
N LEU A 195 -34.84 -44.65 29.61
CA LEU A 195 -36.24 -44.79 29.19
C LEU A 195 -36.50 -46.12 28.46
N THR A 196 -35.51 -46.62 27.72
CA THR A 196 -35.59 -47.90 27.02
C THR A 196 -35.54 -49.08 27.99
N ASP A 197 -34.69 -49.00 29.02
CA ASP A 197 -34.64 -49.99 30.10
C ASP A 197 -35.94 -50.02 30.92
N GLU A 198 -36.53 -48.85 31.21
CA GLU A 198 -37.84 -48.76 31.85
C GLU A 198 -38.95 -49.37 30.97
N ALA A 199 -38.95 -49.08 29.66
CA ALA A 199 -39.90 -49.65 28.73
C ALA A 199 -39.77 -51.18 28.63
N ALA A 200 -38.55 -51.73 28.67
CA ALA A 200 -38.29 -53.16 28.69
C ALA A 200 -38.80 -53.81 29.99
N ALA A 201 -38.64 -53.16 31.14
CA ALA A 201 -39.17 -53.63 32.42
C ALA A 201 -40.71 -53.68 32.41
N VAL A 202 -41.36 -52.65 31.85
CA VAL A 202 -42.82 -52.60 31.68
C VAL A 202 -43.30 -53.71 30.73
N ALA A 203 -42.64 -53.90 29.58
CA ALA A 203 -42.97 -54.96 28.63
C ALA A 203 -42.86 -56.37 29.26
N SER A 204 -41.85 -56.60 30.11
CA SER A 204 -41.68 -57.87 30.82
C SER A 204 -42.82 -58.13 31.82
N THR A 205 -43.34 -57.08 32.45
CA THR A 205 -44.46 -57.14 33.40
C THR A 205 -45.77 -57.47 32.69
N PHE A 206 -46.02 -56.81 31.55
CA PHE A 206 -47.16 -57.16 30.69
C PHE A 206 -47.09 -58.59 30.15
N THR A 207 -45.89 -59.05 29.77
CA THR A 207 -45.70 -60.44 29.31
C THR A 207 -46.00 -61.45 30.42
N LYS A 208 -45.54 -61.19 31.65
CA LYS A 208 -45.87 -62.03 32.82
C LYS A 208 -47.36 -61.98 33.16
N ALA A 209 -48.00 -60.82 33.07
CA ALA A 209 -49.43 -60.68 33.28
C ALA A 209 -50.24 -61.44 32.21
N LEU A 210 -49.81 -61.39 30.95
CA LEU A 210 -50.43 -62.11 29.85
C LEU A 210 -50.27 -63.64 29.99
N GLU A 211 -49.09 -64.12 30.39
CA GLU A 211 -48.88 -65.54 30.66
C GLU A 211 -49.67 -66.01 31.88
N SER A 212 -49.76 -65.20 32.94
CA SER A 212 -50.61 -65.49 34.09
C SER A 212 -52.10 -65.52 33.71
N ALA A 213 -52.55 -64.59 32.86
CA ALA A 213 -53.92 -64.58 32.33
C ALA A 213 -54.21 -65.80 31.43
N LYS A 214 -53.25 -66.22 30.58
CA LYS A 214 -53.36 -67.46 29.79
C LYS A 214 -53.44 -68.70 30.67
N GLN A 215 -52.61 -68.78 31.71
CA GLN A 215 -52.63 -69.89 32.67
C GLN A 215 -53.96 -69.94 33.45
N ALA A 216 -54.47 -68.78 33.88
CA ALA A 216 -55.77 -68.69 34.54
C ALA A 216 -56.92 -69.08 33.61
N ALA A 217 -56.88 -68.67 32.33
CA ALA A 217 -57.85 -69.07 31.32
C ALA A 217 -57.80 -70.59 31.02
N ALA A 218 -56.60 -71.17 30.96
CA ALA A 218 -56.42 -72.62 30.80
C ALA A 218 -56.95 -73.41 32.01
N ALA A 219 -56.84 -72.87 33.22
CA ALA A 219 -57.38 -73.49 34.44
C ALA A 219 -58.91 -73.36 34.56
N ALA A 220 -59.50 -72.33 33.94
CA ALA A 220 -60.95 -72.09 33.95
C ALA A 220 -61.72 -72.82 32.83
N LEU A 221 -61.02 -73.44 31.88
CA LEU A 221 -61.63 -74.25 30.81
C LEU A 221 -61.88 -75.69 31.30
N PRO A 222 -63.15 -76.11 31.48
CA PRO A 222 -63.44 -77.51 31.79
C PRO A 222 -63.13 -78.38 30.57
N LEU A 223 -62.38 -79.47 30.78
CA LEU A 223 -62.15 -80.52 29.79
C LEU A 223 -63.50 -81.14 29.38
N GLN A 224 -64.11 -80.60 28.32
CA GLN A 224 -65.15 -81.29 27.57
C GLN A 224 -64.47 -82.21 26.56
N GLY A 225 -64.45 -83.49 26.89
CA GLY A 225 -63.92 -84.55 26.05
C GLY A 225 -63.80 -85.86 26.81
N ALA A 226 -64.92 -86.34 27.37
CA ALA A 226 -65.07 -87.72 27.80
C ALA A 226 -65.49 -88.57 26.60
N ALA A 227 -64.73 -89.65 26.34
CA ALA A 227 -65.16 -91.00 25.93
C ALA A 227 -63.98 -91.75 25.29
#